data_AF-A0A949LR77-F1
#
_entry.id   AF-A0A949LR77-F1
#
_cell.length_a   1.000
_cell.length_b   1.000
_cell.length_c   1.000
_cell.angle_alpha   90.00
_cell.angle_beta   90.00
_cell.angle_gamma   90.00
#
_symmetry.space_group_name_H-M   'P 1'
#
loop_
_entity.id
_entity.type
_entity.pdbx_description
1 polymer ?
#
loop_
_entity_poly.entity_id
_entity_poly.type
_entity_poly.pdbx_seq_one_letter_code
_entity_poly.pdbx_strand_id
1 'polypeptide(L)'
;NAVAIAGGSKGGIDHQVIGLLAQKASIDPTKLNYVVFSGGPEVVTSLLSNSTQVGVSGALDFAPYVAAGKLRYLGVSSAKPLTGIKAKTFTSQGYDLVYGNWRGIMAPADLPKADYLNFVKVIDIMHVSPAWAAQLKKNNWDNEFAAGTAFKTFLEKHIPEINAVMKGLGI
;
A
#
# COMPACT_ATOMS: atom_id res chain seq x y z
N ASN A 1 6.33 16.62 22.09
CA ASN A 1 6.02 15.22 21.75
C ASN A 1 5.79 15.10 20.26
N ALA A 2 6.39 14.10 19.60
CA ALA A 2 6.14 13.82 18.19
C ALA A 2 4.73 13.25 17.99
N VAL A 3 4.06 13.68 16.91
CA VAL A 3 2.71 13.22 16.55
C VAL A 3 2.72 11.71 16.34
N ALA A 4 1.82 10.98 17.02
CA ALA A 4 1.74 9.53 16.88
C ALA A 4 1.04 9.15 15.57
N ILE A 5 1.69 8.29 14.78
CA ILE A 5 1.21 7.82 13.49
C ILE A 5 0.95 6.32 13.58
N ALA A 6 -0.32 5.93 13.54
CA ALA A 6 -0.73 4.54 13.48
C ALA A 6 -0.57 3.98 12.05
N GLY A 7 -0.11 2.74 11.93
CA GLY A 7 -0.13 2.03 10.65
C GLY A 7 0.03 0.53 10.85
N GLY A 8 0.01 -0.23 9.76
CA GLY A 8 0.22 -1.67 9.78
C GLY A 8 1.60 -2.11 10.29
N SER A 9 1.93 -3.38 10.04
CA SER A 9 3.12 -4.01 10.60
C SER A 9 4.41 -3.25 10.30
N LYS A 10 5.37 -3.29 11.23
CA LYS A 10 6.69 -2.69 11.05
C LYS A 10 7.34 -3.19 9.77
N GLY A 11 7.70 -2.26 8.88
CA GLY A 11 8.35 -2.58 7.60
C GLY A 11 7.38 -2.96 6.49
N GLY A 12 6.08 -3.06 6.80
CA GLY A 12 5.04 -3.19 5.80
C GLY A 12 4.81 -1.89 5.02
N ILE A 13 3.91 -1.98 4.04
CA ILE A 13 3.62 -0.90 3.08
C ILE A 13 3.30 0.44 3.77
N ASP A 14 2.52 0.43 4.85
CA ASP A 14 2.13 1.66 5.56
C ASP A 14 3.34 2.36 6.18
N HIS A 15 4.27 1.58 6.75
CA HIS A 15 5.51 2.10 7.31
C HIS A 15 6.44 2.64 6.21
N GLN A 16 6.53 1.92 5.08
CA GLN A 16 7.31 2.35 3.92
C GLN A 16 6.80 3.68 3.35
N VAL A 17 5.48 3.82 3.15
CA VAL A 17 4.86 5.04 2.60
C VAL A 17 5.14 6.24 3.49
N ILE A 18 4.93 6.13 4.81
CA ILE A 18 5.13 7.28 5.70
C ILE A 18 6.61 7.65 5.82
N GLY A 19 7.50 6.66 5.80
CA GLY A 19 8.94 6.85 5.77
C GLY A 19 9.41 7.60 4.53
N LEU A 20 8.98 7.15 3.37
CA LEU A 20 9.26 7.79 2.09
C LEU A 20 8.70 9.22 2.04
N LEU A 21 7.48 9.43 2.55
CA LEU A 21 6.87 10.75 2.60
C LEU A 21 7.68 11.69 3.50
N ALA A 22 8.12 11.22 4.67
CA ALA A 22 8.98 11.99 5.57
C ALA A 22 10.28 12.40 4.86
N GLN A 23 10.96 11.46 4.18
CA GLN A 23 12.16 11.77 3.40
C GLN A 23 11.90 12.82 2.33
N LYS A 24 10.80 12.70 1.56
CA LYS A 24 10.41 13.69 0.55
C LYS A 24 10.04 15.05 1.15
N ALA A 25 9.66 15.08 2.42
CA ALA A 25 9.45 16.29 3.19
C ALA A 25 10.70 16.79 3.92
N SER A 26 11.89 16.19 3.67
CA SER A 26 13.14 16.50 4.39
C SER A 26 13.06 16.27 5.92
N ILE A 27 12.20 15.34 6.35
CA ILE A 27 12.07 14.88 7.73
C ILE A 27 12.82 13.55 7.87
N ASP A 28 13.59 13.44 8.95
CA ASP A 28 14.28 12.20 9.30
C ASP A 28 13.26 11.09 9.63
N PRO A 29 13.16 10.03 8.80
CA PRO A 29 12.16 8.98 8.98
C PRO A 29 12.38 8.16 10.26
N THR A 30 13.61 8.12 10.79
CA THR A 30 13.93 7.37 12.02
C THR A 30 13.35 8.03 13.28
N LYS A 31 12.93 9.30 13.17
CA LYS A 31 12.32 10.08 14.26
C LYS A 31 10.79 10.03 14.25
N LEU A 32 10.18 9.31 13.32
CA LEU A 32 8.74 9.13 13.29
C LEU A 32 8.27 8.33 14.51
N ASN A 33 7.24 8.83 15.19
CA ASN A 33 6.56 8.08 16.24
C ASN A 33 5.54 7.12 15.61
N TYR A 34 6.05 6.05 15.00
CA TYR A 34 5.25 5.05 14.30
C TYR A 34 4.72 3.99 15.27
N VAL A 35 3.40 3.91 15.40
CA VAL A 35 2.69 2.96 16.25
C VAL A 35 2.19 1.80 15.38
N VAL A 36 2.69 0.61 15.66
CA VAL A 36 2.47 -0.60 14.85
C VAL A 36 1.17 -1.29 15.27
N PHE A 37 0.35 -1.62 14.27
CA PHE A 37 -0.87 -2.41 14.41
C PHE A 37 -0.90 -3.58 13.41
N SER A 38 -1.86 -4.48 13.57
CA SER A 38 -2.04 -5.63 12.66
C SER A 38 -2.61 -5.22 11.29
N GLY A 39 -3.25 -4.04 11.19
CA GLY A 39 -3.79 -3.51 9.95
C GLY A 39 -4.86 -2.42 10.15
N GLY A 40 -5.52 -2.04 9.05
CA GLY A 40 -6.49 -0.94 8.97
C GLY A 40 -7.56 -0.89 10.08
N PRO A 41 -8.23 -2.00 10.44
CA PRO A 41 -9.26 -1.97 11.49
C PRO A 41 -8.76 -1.51 12.86
N GLU A 42 -7.55 -1.90 13.24
CA GLU A 42 -6.93 -1.48 14.51
C GLU A 42 -6.44 -0.02 14.43
N VAL A 43 -5.89 0.37 13.28
CA VAL A 43 -5.50 1.78 12.99
C VAL A 43 -6.72 2.70 13.15
N VAL A 44 -7.86 2.33 12.58
CA VAL A 44 -9.12 3.07 12.71
C VAL A 44 -9.54 3.18 14.18
N THR A 45 -9.53 2.08 14.92
CA THR A 45 -9.88 2.07 16.35
C THR A 45 -8.99 3.03 17.16
N SER A 46 -7.69 3.04 16.88
CA SER A 46 -6.73 3.93 17.52
C SER A 46 -7.02 5.42 17.24
N LEU A 47 -7.42 5.75 16.00
CA LEU A 47 -7.81 7.11 15.64
C LEU A 47 -9.12 7.54 16.33
N LEU A 48 -10.13 6.67 16.33
CA LEU A 48 -11.45 7.00 16.88
C LEU A 48 -11.44 7.13 18.41
N SER A 49 -10.50 6.45 19.08
CA SER A 49 -10.26 6.58 20.52
C SER A 49 -9.33 7.75 20.88
N ASN A 50 -8.83 8.49 19.89
CA ASN A 50 -7.79 9.53 20.03
C ASN A 50 -6.45 9.03 20.62
N SER A 51 -6.20 7.72 20.63
CA SER A 51 -4.91 7.16 21.06
C SER A 51 -3.77 7.54 20.11
N THR A 52 -4.08 7.71 18.82
CA THR A 52 -3.15 8.25 17.81
C THR A 52 -3.81 9.38 17.02
N GLN A 53 -3.01 10.30 16.49
CA GLN A 53 -3.52 11.50 15.82
C GLN A 53 -3.57 11.35 14.30
N VAL A 54 -2.71 10.51 13.73
CA VAL A 54 -2.63 10.24 12.29
C VAL A 54 -2.60 8.74 12.05
N GLY A 55 -3.18 8.27 10.95
CA GLY A 55 -3.20 6.87 10.57
C GLY A 55 -2.92 6.67 9.10
N VAL A 56 -2.25 5.57 8.77
CA VAL A 56 -1.90 5.14 7.41
C VAL A 56 -2.43 3.73 7.21
N SER A 57 -3.22 3.54 6.16
CA SER A 57 -3.76 2.25 5.70
C SER A 57 -4.30 2.42 4.27
N GLY A 58 -4.95 1.39 3.73
CA GLY A 58 -5.74 1.49 2.51
C GLY A 58 -6.84 2.56 2.62
N ALA A 59 -6.98 3.39 1.58
CA ALA A 59 -7.92 4.52 1.62
C ALA A 59 -9.36 4.09 1.95
N LEU A 60 -9.80 2.93 1.45
CA LEU A 60 -11.16 2.44 1.69
C LEU A 60 -11.45 2.07 3.15
N ASP A 61 -10.44 1.74 3.96
CA ASP A 61 -10.62 1.43 5.38
C ASP A 61 -11.18 2.63 6.15
N PHE A 62 -10.86 3.85 5.70
CA PHE A 62 -11.27 5.10 6.34
C PHE A 62 -12.59 5.65 5.78
N ALA A 63 -13.06 5.17 4.62
CA ALA A 63 -14.16 5.78 3.89
C ALA A 63 -15.46 5.93 4.70
N PRO A 64 -15.93 4.93 5.47
CA PRO A 64 -17.13 5.08 6.29
C PRO A 64 -17.01 6.17 7.35
N TYR A 65 -15.81 6.32 7.94
CA TYR A 65 -15.56 7.27 9.02
C TYR A 65 -15.33 8.68 8.52
N VAL A 66 -14.78 8.83 7.31
CA VAL A 66 -14.72 10.12 6.61
C VAL A 66 -16.11 10.57 6.20
N ALA A 67 -16.94 9.66 5.67
CA ALA A 67 -18.33 9.96 5.33
C ALA A 67 -19.15 10.38 6.56
N ALA A 68 -18.89 9.77 7.72
CA ALA A 68 -19.50 10.12 9.00
C ALA A 68 -18.90 11.39 9.66
N GLY A 69 -17.93 12.07 9.02
CA GLY A 69 -17.30 13.28 9.54
C GLY A 69 -16.37 13.06 10.75
N LYS A 70 -16.03 11.80 11.07
CA LYS A 70 -15.16 11.44 12.20
C LYS A 70 -13.68 11.52 11.86
N LEU A 71 -13.33 11.24 10.60
CA LEU A 71 -11.97 11.32 10.06
C LEU A 71 -11.94 12.21 8.82
N ARG A 72 -10.73 12.58 8.38
CA ARG A 72 -10.50 13.24 7.09
C ARG A 72 -9.25 12.67 6.44
N TYR A 73 -9.26 12.60 5.10
CA TYR A 73 -8.05 12.25 4.36
C TYR A 73 -7.05 13.40 4.38
N LEU A 74 -5.77 13.07 4.52
CA LEU A 74 -4.66 14.02 4.40
C LEU A 74 -3.97 13.90 3.03
N GLY A 75 -3.92 12.69 2.47
CA GLY A 75 -3.40 12.46 1.13
C GLY A 75 -3.46 11.00 0.72
N VAL A 76 -3.15 10.72 -0.53
CA VAL A 76 -3.02 9.38 -1.10
C VAL A 76 -1.71 9.26 -1.88
N SER A 77 -1.09 8.08 -1.82
CA SER A 77 0.16 7.76 -2.54
C SER A 77 -0.07 7.34 -4.00
N SER A 78 -1.30 7.35 -4.49
CA SER A 78 -1.62 7.04 -5.88
C SER A 78 -1.14 8.14 -6.83
N ALA A 79 -0.79 7.76 -8.06
CA ALA A 79 -0.37 8.71 -9.10
C ALA A 79 -1.49 9.69 -9.48
N LYS A 80 -2.74 9.21 -9.43
CA LYS A 80 -3.95 9.97 -9.76
C LYS A 80 -4.93 9.97 -8.58
N PRO A 81 -5.82 10.97 -8.48
CA PRO A 81 -6.89 10.95 -7.49
C PRO A 81 -7.72 9.66 -7.59
N LEU A 82 -8.09 9.09 -6.44
CA LEU A 82 -8.91 7.89 -6.38
C LEU A 82 -10.40 8.26 -6.46
N THR A 83 -11.14 7.58 -7.33
CA THR A 83 -12.59 7.77 -7.46
C THR A 83 -13.30 7.57 -6.13
N GLY A 84 -14.16 8.52 -5.75
CA GLY A 84 -14.92 8.46 -4.49
C GLY A 84 -14.13 8.83 -3.23
N ILE A 85 -12.81 9.09 -3.33
CA ILE A 85 -11.96 9.49 -2.21
C ILE A 85 -11.63 10.97 -2.32
N LYS A 86 -12.07 11.76 -1.34
CA LYS A 86 -11.82 13.21 -1.28
C LYS A 86 -10.43 13.51 -0.69
N ALA A 87 -9.37 13.07 -1.38
CA ALA A 87 -7.99 13.27 -1.00
C ALA A 87 -7.16 13.80 -2.18
N LYS A 88 -6.17 14.63 -1.87
CA LYS A 88 -5.14 15.03 -2.84
C LYS A 88 -4.07 13.94 -2.93
N THR A 89 -3.48 13.74 -4.11
CA THR A 89 -2.28 12.90 -4.22
C THR A 89 -1.11 13.60 -3.53
N PHE A 90 -0.12 12.84 -3.03
CA PHE A 90 1.10 13.44 -2.49
C PHE A 90 1.83 14.29 -3.54
N THR A 91 1.84 13.85 -4.80
CA THR A 91 2.42 14.61 -5.93
C THR A 91 1.78 15.99 -6.10
N SER A 92 0.44 16.08 -6.05
CA SER A 92 -0.29 17.36 -6.14
C SER A 92 -0.08 18.27 -4.91
N GLN A 93 0.48 17.72 -3.83
CA GLN A 93 0.83 18.45 -2.61
C GLN A 93 2.31 18.85 -2.57
N GLY A 94 3.08 18.59 -3.64
CA GLY A 94 4.48 18.95 -3.75
C GLY A 94 5.45 17.85 -3.29
N TYR A 95 4.97 16.65 -2.95
CA TYR A 95 5.82 15.52 -2.60
C TYR A 95 5.87 14.53 -3.76
N ASP A 96 7.04 14.41 -4.38
CA ASP A 96 7.29 13.45 -5.46
C ASP A 96 7.33 12.01 -4.90
N LEU A 97 6.14 11.47 -4.62
CA LEU A 97 5.92 10.14 -4.08
C LEU A 97 4.67 9.52 -4.72
N VAL A 98 4.92 8.48 -5.50
CA VAL A 98 3.90 7.53 -5.95
C VAL A 98 4.30 6.16 -5.41
N TYR A 99 3.39 5.53 -4.67
CA TYR A 99 3.67 4.24 -4.06
C TYR A 99 2.40 3.38 -3.98
N GLY A 100 2.42 2.24 -4.65
CA GLY A 100 1.29 1.34 -4.80
C GLY A 100 1.36 0.14 -3.86
N ASN A 101 0.20 -0.33 -3.40
CA ASN A 101 0.09 -1.51 -2.55
C ASN A 101 -0.26 -2.76 -3.40
N TRP A 102 0.72 -3.28 -4.14
CA TRP A 102 0.52 -4.41 -5.05
C TRP A 102 0.39 -5.76 -4.30
N ARG A 103 -0.17 -6.77 -4.98
CA ARG A 103 -0.29 -8.15 -4.48
C ARG A 103 0.33 -9.10 -5.50
N GLY A 104 1.00 -10.13 -5.02
CA GLY A 104 1.62 -11.15 -5.86
C GLY A 104 1.22 -12.54 -5.41
N ILE A 105 1.16 -13.48 -6.35
CA ILE A 105 1.01 -14.90 -6.07
C ILE A 105 2.28 -15.59 -6.56
N MET A 106 2.94 -16.33 -5.67
CA MET A 106 4.19 -17.01 -5.93
C MET A 106 4.01 -18.52 -5.85
N ALA A 107 4.81 -19.24 -6.62
CA ALA A 107 4.91 -20.69 -6.56
C ALA A 107 6.31 -21.09 -6.05
N PRO A 108 6.48 -22.31 -5.51
CA PRO A 108 7.78 -22.83 -5.12
C PRO A 108 8.80 -22.81 -6.28
N ALA A 109 10.06 -22.56 -5.96
CA ALA A 109 11.12 -22.44 -6.96
C ALA A 109 11.42 -23.77 -7.69
N ASP A 110 11.08 -24.89 -7.07
CA ASP A 110 11.24 -26.25 -7.57
C ASP A 110 9.98 -26.79 -8.28
N LEU A 111 8.97 -25.96 -8.51
CA LEU A 111 7.75 -26.37 -9.21
C LEU A 111 8.10 -26.89 -10.63
N PRO A 112 7.63 -28.09 -11.01
CA PRO A 112 7.88 -28.62 -12.36
C PRO A 112 7.41 -27.65 -13.45
N LYS A 113 8.15 -27.58 -14.55
CA LYS A 113 7.87 -26.63 -15.64
C LYS A 113 6.42 -26.72 -16.16
N ALA A 114 5.88 -27.93 -16.27
CA ALA A 114 4.50 -28.14 -16.72
C ALA A 114 3.49 -27.49 -15.75
N ASP A 115 3.68 -27.69 -14.45
CA ASP A 115 2.82 -27.12 -13.41
C ASP A 115 2.96 -25.61 -13.31
N TYR A 116 4.17 -25.08 -13.50
CA TYR A 116 4.39 -23.64 -13.59
C TYR A 116 3.63 -23.01 -14.75
N LEU A 117 3.69 -23.61 -15.95
CA LEU A 117 2.95 -23.12 -17.10
C LEU A 117 1.43 -23.18 -16.87
N ASN A 118 0.96 -24.25 -16.24
CA ASN A 118 -0.46 -24.37 -15.86
C ASN A 118 -0.86 -23.29 -14.85
N PHE A 119 -0.04 -23.06 -13.82
CA PHE A 119 -0.27 -22.02 -12.81
C PHE A 119 -0.37 -20.63 -13.44
N VAL A 120 0.59 -20.26 -14.29
CA VAL A 120 0.56 -18.97 -15.02
C VAL A 120 -0.71 -18.86 -15.87
N LYS A 121 -1.11 -19.93 -16.57
CA LYS A 121 -2.34 -19.95 -17.38
C LYS A 121 -3.61 -19.77 -16.55
N VAL A 122 -3.70 -20.38 -15.37
CA VAL A 122 -4.83 -20.21 -14.46
C VAL A 122 -4.95 -18.75 -14.01
N ILE A 123 -3.83 -18.13 -13.64
CA ILE A 123 -3.81 -16.72 -13.27
C ILE A 123 -4.19 -15.84 -14.47
N ASP A 124 -3.70 -16.15 -15.68
CA ASP A 124 -4.04 -15.44 -16.92
C ASP A 124 -5.56 -15.44 -17.21
N ILE A 125 -6.20 -16.59 -17.05
CA ILE A 125 -7.66 -16.72 -17.20
C ILE A 125 -8.40 -15.95 -16.09
N MET A 126 -7.88 -15.98 -14.86
CA MET A 126 -8.51 -15.32 -13.72
C MET A 126 -8.53 -13.80 -13.87
N HIS A 127 -7.41 -13.15 -14.22
CA HIS A 127 -7.34 -11.68 -14.24
C HIS A 127 -8.18 -11.04 -15.36
N VAL A 128 -8.50 -11.78 -16.43
CA VAL A 128 -9.41 -11.30 -17.48
C VAL A 128 -10.88 -11.65 -17.21
N SER A 129 -11.16 -12.37 -16.11
CA SER A 129 -12.52 -12.85 -15.83
C SER A 129 -13.47 -11.72 -15.37
N PRO A 130 -14.78 -11.82 -15.67
CA PRO A 130 -15.78 -10.89 -15.12
C PRO A 130 -15.82 -10.89 -13.59
N ALA A 131 -15.55 -12.03 -12.97
CA ALA A 131 -15.49 -12.15 -11.52
C ALA A 131 -14.36 -11.31 -10.93
N TRP A 132 -13.18 -11.31 -11.55
CA TRP A 132 -12.06 -10.46 -11.14
C TRP A 132 -12.36 -8.98 -11.38
N ALA A 133 -12.91 -8.62 -12.55
CA ALA A 133 -13.33 -7.26 -12.84
C ALA A 133 -14.33 -6.71 -11.80
N ALA A 134 -15.25 -7.55 -11.31
CA ALA A 134 -16.16 -7.19 -10.22
C ALA A 134 -15.43 -6.96 -8.89
N GLN A 135 -14.40 -7.74 -8.55
CA GLN A 135 -13.59 -7.52 -7.36
C GLN A 135 -12.77 -6.22 -7.46
N LEU A 136 -12.16 -5.94 -8.61
CA LEU A 136 -11.42 -4.70 -8.84
C LEU A 136 -12.31 -3.48 -8.62
N LYS A 137 -13.52 -3.49 -9.19
CA LYS A 137 -14.50 -2.41 -8.99
C LYS A 137 -14.95 -2.29 -7.54
N LYS A 138 -15.28 -3.42 -6.88
CA LYS A 138 -15.75 -3.44 -5.49
C LYS A 138 -14.72 -2.85 -4.53
N ASN A 139 -13.44 -3.16 -4.75
CA ASN A 139 -12.34 -2.75 -3.86
C ASN A 139 -11.57 -1.54 -4.38
N ASN A 140 -12.02 -0.90 -5.47
CA ASN A 140 -11.34 0.22 -6.12
C ASN A 140 -9.84 -0.05 -6.37
N TRP A 141 -9.55 -1.23 -6.90
CA TRP A 141 -8.20 -1.67 -7.26
C TRP A 141 -7.94 -1.48 -8.75
N ASP A 142 -6.71 -1.10 -9.08
CA ASP A 142 -6.24 -1.07 -10.46
C ASP A 142 -5.84 -2.47 -10.93
N ASN A 143 -6.08 -2.79 -12.21
CA ASN A 143 -5.66 -4.06 -12.80
C ASN A 143 -4.23 -3.98 -13.34
N GLU A 144 -3.26 -3.81 -12.44
CA GLU A 144 -1.84 -3.83 -12.80
C GLU A 144 -1.34 -5.28 -12.84
N PHE A 145 -1.56 -5.95 -13.97
CA PHE A 145 -1.19 -7.35 -14.15
C PHE A 145 0.20 -7.53 -14.77
N ALA A 146 1.03 -8.36 -14.12
CA ALA A 146 2.24 -8.92 -14.68
C ALA A 146 2.37 -10.38 -14.26
N ALA A 147 2.82 -11.25 -15.16
CA ALA A 147 3.07 -12.67 -14.87
C ALA A 147 4.35 -13.16 -15.54
N GLY A 148 4.82 -14.32 -15.08
CA GLY A 148 6.02 -14.97 -15.59
C GLY A 148 7.25 -14.07 -15.58
N THR A 149 7.93 -13.97 -16.73
CA THR A 149 9.15 -13.16 -16.87
C THR A 149 8.92 -11.69 -16.51
N ALA A 150 7.78 -11.11 -16.90
CA ALA A 150 7.49 -9.70 -16.59
C ALA A 150 7.35 -9.48 -15.07
N PHE A 151 6.69 -10.39 -14.37
CA PHE A 151 6.57 -10.31 -12.91
C PHE A 151 7.92 -10.55 -12.21
N LYS A 152 8.72 -11.50 -12.72
CA LYS A 152 10.08 -11.72 -12.22
C LYS A 152 10.93 -10.46 -12.35
N THR A 153 10.94 -9.81 -13.53
CA THR A 153 11.68 -8.56 -13.76
C THR A 153 11.18 -7.42 -12.87
N PHE A 154 9.86 -7.33 -12.64
CA PHE A 154 9.30 -6.39 -11.68
C PHE A 154 9.88 -6.62 -10.26
N LEU A 155 9.89 -7.86 -9.78
CA LEU A 155 10.45 -8.20 -8.47
C LEU A 155 11.95 -7.92 -8.37
N GLU A 156 12.73 -8.27 -9.39
CA GLU A 156 14.18 -8.02 -9.46
C GLU A 156 14.52 -6.53 -9.34
N LYS A 157 13.66 -5.66 -9.86
CA LYS A 157 13.80 -4.20 -9.70
C LYS A 157 13.31 -3.72 -8.34
N HIS A 158 12.15 -4.18 -7.91
CA HIS A 158 11.42 -3.58 -6.80
C HIS A 158 11.89 -4.05 -5.42
N ILE A 159 12.42 -5.28 -5.31
CA ILE A 159 12.98 -5.80 -4.04
C ILE A 159 14.17 -4.93 -3.57
N PRO A 160 15.16 -4.60 -4.42
CA PRO A 160 16.21 -3.65 -4.04
C PRO A 160 15.70 -2.28 -3.58
N GLU A 161 14.67 -1.74 -4.25
CA GLU A 161 14.05 -0.46 -3.89
C GLU A 161 13.44 -0.53 -2.48
N ILE A 162 12.64 -1.57 -2.18
CA ILE A 162 12.07 -1.80 -0.85
C ILE A 162 13.18 -1.93 0.20
N ASN A 163 14.24 -2.70 -0.08
CA ASN A 163 15.36 -2.85 0.85
C ASN A 163 16.06 -1.53 1.15
N ALA A 164 16.19 -0.64 0.17
CA ALA A 164 16.75 0.69 0.38
C ALA A 164 15.83 1.55 1.27
N VAL A 165 14.52 1.49 1.07
CA VAL A 165 13.53 2.17 1.93
C VAL A 165 13.64 1.65 3.37
N MET A 166 13.68 0.34 3.56
CA MET A 166 13.79 -0.30 4.87
C MET A 166 15.05 0.17 5.61
N LYS A 167 16.22 0.14 4.95
CA LYS A 167 17.46 0.67 5.52
C LYS A 167 17.35 2.15 5.88
N GLY A 168 16.72 2.96 5.03
CA GLY A 168 16.48 4.38 5.28
C GLY A 168 15.55 4.63 6.47
N LEU A 169 14.67 3.69 6.81
CA LEU A 169 13.84 3.69 8.01
C LEU A 169 14.58 3.21 9.26
N GLY A 170 15.82 2.74 9.13
CA GLY A 170 16.58 2.12 10.22
C GLY A 170 16.09 0.72 10.58
N ILE A 171 15.57 -0.03 9.61
CA ILE A 171 15.04 -1.39 9.77
C ILE A 171 15.77 -2.36 8.85
#